data_AF-A0A0F0KEK4-F1
#
_entry.id   AF-A0A0F0KEK4-F1
#
_cell.length_a   1.000
_cell.length_b   1.000
_cell.length_c   1.000
_cell.angle_alpha   90.00
_cell.angle_beta   90.00
_cell.angle_gamma   90.00
#
_symmetry.space_group_name_H-M   'P 1'
#
loop_
_entity.id
_entity.type
_entity.pdbx_description
1 polymer ?
#
loop_
_entity_poly.entity_id
_entity_poly.type
_entity_poly.pdbx_seq_one_letter_code
_entity_poly.pdbx_strand_id
1 'polypeptide(L)'
;MDNPLIFVAVIVALIVLAMLLPRWVRGAAGAAGRKAQRRLADAQLAPILDELATTVVLHAPETTVREIVDGLVVQQPRRFAMLDGGRYGIRFVEPDDAVIRLVAEVQGTRMQVEGFREHLGRPNTAEAWADLRTRTASAARARGIEAHPGPPLSHRRGDDGSWAGSDGSA
;
A
#
# COMPACT_ATOMS: atom_id res chain seq x y z
N MET A 1 -28.28 -17.60 37.88
CA MET A 1 -29.25 -16.58 37.40
C MET A 1 -28.48 -15.29 37.31
N ASP A 2 -27.94 -15.00 36.13
CA ASP A 2 -27.31 -13.71 35.83
C ASP A 2 -28.35 -12.63 36.05
N ASN A 3 -28.21 -11.89 37.15
CA ASN A 3 -29.25 -10.98 37.58
C ASN A 3 -29.11 -9.71 36.73
N PRO A 4 -30.00 -9.46 35.75
CA PRO A 4 -29.88 -8.33 34.82
C PRO A 4 -29.86 -6.99 35.57
N LEU A 5 -30.41 -6.94 36.79
CA LEU A 5 -30.35 -5.80 37.70
C LEU A 5 -28.92 -5.41 38.10
N ILE A 6 -28.00 -6.37 38.23
CA ILE A 6 -26.59 -6.07 38.56
C ILE A 6 -25.91 -5.41 37.36
N PHE A 7 -26.15 -5.91 36.16
CA PHE A 7 -25.63 -5.29 34.93
C PHE A 7 -26.18 -3.88 34.74
N VAL A 8 -27.49 -3.69 34.95
CA VAL A 8 -28.12 -2.36 34.89
C VAL A 8 -27.54 -1.42 35.94
N ALA A 9 -27.37 -1.87 37.19
CA ALA A 9 -26.78 -1.07 38.25
C ALA A 9 -25.33 -0.66 37.95
N VAL A 10 -24.52 -1.57 37.40
CA VAL A 10 -23.14 -1.29 36.98
C VAL A 10 -23.11 -0.30 35.81
N ILE A 11 -23.98 -0.48 34.80
CA ILE A 11 -24.08 0.45 33.66
C ILE A 11 -24.50 1.85 34.13
N VAL A 12 -25.50 1.94 35.00
CA VAL A 12 -25.96 3.23 35.54
C VAL A 12 -24.86 3.90 36.38
N ALA A 13 -24.16 3.14 37.23
CA ALA A 13 -23.03 3.65 37.99
C ALA A 13 -21.91 4.18 37.09
N LEU A 14 -21.59 3.49 36.00
CA LEU A 14 -20.61 3.93 35.01
C LEU A 14 -21.07 5.20 34.28
N ILE A 15 -22.35 5.34 33.93
CA ILE A 15 -22.91 6.53 33.28
C ILE A 15 -22.85 7.73 34.22
N VAL A 16 -23.26 7.57 35.49
CA VAL A 16 -23.23 8.65 36.48
C VAL A 16 -21.79 9.09 36.77
N LEU A 17 -20.86 8.13 36.91
CA LEU A 17 -19.45 8.42 37.08
C LEU A 17 -18.90 9.17 35.84
N ALA A 18 -19.21 8.70 34.63
CA ALA A 18 -18.83 9.36 33.40
C ALA A 18 -19.39 10.79 33.27
N MET A 19 -20.59 11.05 33.82
CA MET A 19 -21.24 12.37 33.80
C MET A 19 -20.60 13.34 34.81
N LEU A 20 -20.12 12.83 35.94
CA LEU A 20 -19.44 13.60 36.99
C LEU A 20 -17.96 13.87 36.69
N LEU A 21 -17.38 13.24 35.65
CA LEU A 21 -16.00 13.50 35.25
C LEU A 21 -15.82 14.95 34.72
N PRO A 22 -14.81 15.70 35.21
CA PRO A 22 -14.58 17.09 34.80
C PRO A 22 -14.35 17.24 33.29
N ARG A 23 -14.93 18.29 32.68
CA ARG A 23 -14.82 18.57 31.22
C ARG A 23 -13.38 18.64 30.71
N TRP A 24 -12.40 18.92 31.58
CA TRP A 24 -10.98 19.01 31.23
C TRP A 24 -10.33 17.62 31.00
N VAL A 25 -10.83 16.56 31.63
CA VAL A 25 -10.35 15.18 31.39
C VAL A 25 -10.84 14.65 30.04
N ARG A 26 -12.05 15.05 29.62
CA ARG A 26 -12.58 14.76 28.27
C ARG A 26 -11.74 15.41 27.15
N GLY A 27 -11.15 16.58 27.41
CA GLY A 27 -10.25 17.25 26.47
C GLY A 27 -8.89 16.56 26.32
N ALA A 28 -8.28 16.15 27.44
CA ALA A 28 -6.97 15.50 27.47
C ALA A 28 -6.99 14.08 26.88
N ALA A 29 -8.04 13.29 27.16
CA ALA A 29 -8.23 11.96 26.56
C ALA A 29 -8.45 12.04 25.05
N GLY A 30 -9.15 13.06 24.55
CA GLY A 30 -9.34 13.29 23.12
C GLY A 30 -8.03 13.68 22.40
N ALA A 31 -7.17 14.48 23.04
CA ALA A 31 -5.87 14.86 22.45
C ALA A 31 -4.85 13.72 22.47
N ALA A 32 -4.75 12.97 23.58
CA ALA A 32 -3.89 11.80 23.69
C ALA A 32 -4.39 10.64 22.80
N GLY A 33 -5.72 10.43 22.73
CA GLY A 33 -6.35 9.45 21.85
C GLY A 33 -6.11 9.74 20.38
N ARG A 34 -6.25 11.00 19.94
CA ARG A 34 -5.93 11.40 18.55
C ARG A 34 -4.44 11.22 18.22
N LYS A 35 -3.54 11.50 19.17
CA LYS A 35 -2.10 11.28 18.97
C LYS A 35 -1.74 9.80 18.91
N ALA A 36 -2.36 8.98 19.75
CA ALA A 36 -2.19 7.52 19.72
C ALA A 36 -2.79 6.91 18.44
N GLN A 37 -3.96 7.36 18.02
CA GLN A 37 -4.61 6.92 16.78
C GLN A 37 -3.79 7.32 15.55
N ARG A 38 -3.23 8.54 15.51
CA ARG A 38 -2.28 8.94 14.46
C ARG A 38 -1.04 8.06 14.44
N ARG A 39 -0.40 7.85 15.60
CA ARG A 39 0.77 6.96 15.70
C ARG A 39 0.47 5.53 15.25
N LEU A 40 -0.71 5.01 15.57
CA LEU A 40 -1.11 3.66 15.16
C LEU A 40 -1.38 3.59 13.65
N ALA A 41 -2.03 4.62 13.09
CA ALA A 41 -2.23 4.74 11.65
C ALA A 41 -0.90 4.88 10.90
N ASP A 42 0.01 5.72 11.39
CA ASP A 42 1.36 5.90 10.83
C ASP A 42 2.17 4.61 10.91
N ALA A 43 2.08 3.87 12.02
CA ALA A 43 2.77 2.59 12.20
C ALA A 43 2.26 1.49 11.26
N GLN A 44 0.98 1.53 10.87
CA GLN A 44 0.42 0.61 9.87
C GLN A 44 0.71 1.06 8.44
N LEU A 45 0.84 2.37 8.21
CA LEU A 45 1.12 2.92 6.89
C LEU A 45 2.58 2.73 6.47
N ALA A 46 3.53 2.90 7.39
CA ALA A 46 4.96 2.74 7.12
C ALA A 46 5.34 1.43 6.39
N PRO A 47 4.92 0.23 6.85
CA PRO A 47 5.25 -1.02 6.14
C PRO A 47 4.57 -1.14 4.77
N ILE A 48 3.39 -0.54 4.60
CA ILE A 48 2.69 -0.53 3.30
C ILE A 48 3.47 0.33 2.30
N LEU A 49 3.94 1.50 2.75
CA LEU A 49 4.75 2.39 1.93
C LEU A 49 6.10 1.76 1.60
N ASP A 50 6.72 1.04 2.54
CA ASP A 50 8.00 0.34 2.32
C ASP A 50 7.86 -0.77 1.25
N GLU A 51 6.77 -1.54 1.28
CA GLU A 51 6.51 -2.53 0.22
C GLU A 51 6.27 -1.86 -1.14
N LEU A 52 5.51 -0.76 -1.20
CA LEU A 52 5.27 -0.01 -2.45
C LEU A 52 6.52 0.72 -2.97
N ALA A 53 7.44 1.08 -2.07
CA ALA A 53 8.74 1.65 -2.40
C ALA A 53 9.72 0.60 -2.94
N THR A 54 9.51 -0.68 -2.63
CA THR A 54 10.39 -1.77 -3.05
C THR A 54 10.35 -1.93 -4.57
N THR A 55 11.52 -1.94 -5.21
CA THR A 55 11.66 -2.18 -6.64
C THR A 55 12.39 -3.50 -6.90
N VAL A 56 12.28 -4.01 -8.13
CA VAL A 56 13.04 -5.19 -8.58
C VAL A 56 13.69 -4.88 -9.91
N VAL A 57 14.96 -5.25 -10.05
CA VAL A 57 15.72 -5.15 -11.30
C VAL A 57 15.87 -6.55 -11.88
N LEU A 58 15.43 -6.71 -13.13
CA LEU A 58 15.61 -7.92 -13.90
C LEU A 58 16.72 -7.69 -14.92
N HIS A 59 17.70 -8.59 -14.97
CA HIS A 59 18.87 -8.50 -15.85
C HIS A 59 18.51 -8.92 -17.29
N ALA A 60 17.56 -8.22 -17.88
CA ALA A 60 17.07 -8.43 -19.24
C ALA A 60 16.55 -7.12 -19.85
N PRO A 61 16.51 -7.02 -21.19
CA PRO A 61 15.91 -5.89 -21.88
C PRO A 61 14.44 -5.70 -21.54
N GLU A 62 13.95 -4.47 -21.65
CA GLU A 62 12.58 -4.10 -21.30
C GLU A 62 11.55 -4.94 -22.07
N THR A 63 11.81 -5.26 -23.33
CA THR A 63 10.95 -6.10 -24.16
C THR A 63 10.75 -7.49 -23.57
N THR A 64 11.83 -8.15 -23.12
CA THR A 64 11.76 -9.47 -22.50
C THR A 64 11.04 -9.43 -21.15
N VAL A 65 11.29 -8.39 -20.34
CA VAL A 65 10.61 -8.21 -19.05
C VAL A 65 9.12 -7.94 -19.26
N ARG A 66 8.78 -7.11 -20.25
CA ARG A 66 7.40 -6.82 -20.65
C ARG A 66 6.64 -8.08 -21.01
N GLU A 67 7.21 -8.96 -21.82
CA GLU A 67 6.58 -10.25 -22.17
C GLU A 67 6.28 -11.12 -20.93
N ILE A 68 7.17 -11.11 -19.93
CA ILE A 68 6.96 -11.85 -18.69
C ILE A 68 5.80 -11.25 -17.90
N VAL A 69 5.80 -9.92 -17.73
CA VAL A 69 4.76 -9.22 -16.97
C VAL A 69 3.40 -9.31 -17.69
N ASP A 70 3.36 -9.14 -19.00
CA ASP A 70 2.16 -9.29 -19.83
C ASP A 70 1.52 -10.67 -19.62
N GLY A 71 2.33 -11.73 -19.66
CA GLY A 71 1.85 -13.10 -19.42
C GLY A 71 1.24 -13.29 -18.04
N LEU A 72 1.74 -12.60 -17.01
CA LEU A 72 1.20 -12.66 -15.64
C LEU A 72 -0.07 -11.81 -15.47
N VAL A 73 -0.11 -10.64 -16.10
CA VAL A 73 -1.25 -9.71 -16.06
C VAL A 73 -2.46 -10.31 -16.75
N VAL A 74 -2.28 -10.93 -17.92
CA VAL A 74 -3.36 -11.59 -18.68
C VAL A 74 -3.99 -12.76 -17.91
N GLN A 75 -3.22 -13.43 -17.04
CA GLN A 75 -3.74 -14.51 -16.20
C GLN A 75 -4.65 -14.01 -15.07
N GLN A 76 -4.56 -12.73 -14.70
CA GLN A 76 -5.29 -12.16 -13.56
C GLN A 76 -5.97 -10.81 -13.91
N PRO A 77 -6.88 -10.79 -14.90
CA PRO A 77 -7.50 -9.55 -15.41
C PRO A 77 -8.42 -8.86 -14.39
N ARG A 78 -8.74 -9.54 -13.28
CA ARG A 78 -9.49 -8.95 -12.16
C ARG A 78 -8.62 -8.08 -11.26
N ARG A 79 -7.33 -8.43 -11.09
CA ARG A 79 -6.37 -7.72 -10.22
C ARG A 79 -5.46 -6.77 -11.00
N PHE A 80 -5.19 -7.07 -12.25
CA PHE A 80 -4.26 -6.28 -13.07
C PHE A 80 -4.91 -5.82 -14.37
N ALA A 81 -4.47 -4.67 -14.84
CA ALA A 81 -4.86 -4.10 -16.12
C ALA A 81 -3.62 -3.65 -16.90
N MET A 82 -3.65 -3.80 -18.22
CA MET A 82 -2.69 -3.14 -19.09
C MET A 82 -3.16 -1.69 -19.32
N LEU A 83 -2.26 -0.74 -19.16
CA LEU A 83 -2.52 0.68 -19.36
C LEU A 83 -1.73 1.20 -20.57
N ASP A 84 -2.17 2.34 -21.09
CA ASP A 84 -1.49 3.00 -22.21
C ASP A 84 -0.05 3.40 -21.86
N GLY A 85 0.83 3.28 -22.86
CA GLY A 85 2.25 3.62 -22.71
C GLY A 85 3.10 2.52 -22.07
N GLY A 86 2.64 1.26 -22.04
CA GLY A 86 3.41 0.14 -21.49
C GLY A 86 3.44 0.10 -19.96
N ARG A 87 2.42 0.70 -19.33
CA ARG A 87 2.24 0.70 -17.88
C ARG A 87 1.26 -0.39 -17.47
N TYR A 88 1.30 -0.79 -16.21
CA TYR A 88 0.39 -1.78 -15.65
C TYR A 88 -0.34 -1.22 -14.46
N GLY A 89 -1.65 -1.38 -14.45
CA GLY A 89 -2.52 -1.00 -13.35
C GLY A 89 -2.73 -2.17 -12.40
N ILE A 90 -2.68 -1.91 -11.10
CA ILE A 90 -3.22 -2.78 -10.06
C ILE A 90 -4.59 -2.25 -9.69
N ARG A 91 -5.61 -3.10 -9.80
CA ARG A 91 -6.99 -2.77 -9.46
C ARG A 91 -7.32 -3.12 -8.02
N PHE A 92 -7.84 -2.15 -7.27
CA PHE A 92 -8.57 -2.40 -6.03
C PHE A 92 -10.06 -2.01 -6.21
N VAL A 93 -10.32 -0.75 -6.52
CA VAL A 93 -11.58 -0.17 -7.01
C VAL A 93 -11.45 0.20 -8.49
N GLU A 94 -10.47 1.04 -8.83
CA GLU A 94 -10.18 1.50 -10.19
C GLU A 94 -8.98 0.76 -10.78
N PRO A 95 -8.91 0.56 -12.11
CA PRO A 95 -7.82 -0.18 -12.74
C PRO A 95 -6.43 0.43 -12.52
N ASP A 96 -6.34 1.72 -12.20
CA ASP A 96 -5.10 2.50 -12.02
C ASP A 96 -4.84 2.87 -10.54
N ASP A 97 -5.44 2.16 -9.59
CA ASP A 97 -5.23 2.42 -8.15
C ASP A 97 -3.77 2.27 -7.72
N ALA A 98 -2.98 1.47 -8.42
CA ALA A 98 -1.54 1.64 -8.47
C ALA A 98 -1.04 1.44 -9.89
N VAL A 99 -0.07 2.25 -10.29
CA VAL A 99 0.51 2.23 -11.62
C VAL A 99 1.94 1.74 -11.50
N ILE A 100 2.25 0.67 -12.23
CA ILE A 100 3.57 0.07 -12.35
C ILE A 100 4.17 0.47 -13.68
N ARG A 101 5.46 0.77 -13.65
CA ARG A 101 6.25 1.11 -14.82
C ARG A 101 7.48 0.23 -14.91
N LEU A 102 7.84 -0.11 -16.14
CA LEU A 102 9.14 -0.68 -16.48
C LEU A 102 10.07 0.45 -16.90
N VAL A 103 11.24 0.52 -16.28
CA VAL A 103 12.27 1.53 -16.52
C VAL A 103 13.54 0.83 -16.95
N ALA A 104 14.00 1.12 -18.16
CA ALA A 104 15.28 0.61 -18.64
C ALA A 104 16.45 1.20 -17.82
N GLU A 105 17.34 0.34 -17.37
CA GLU A 105 18.57 0.70 -16.64
C GLU A 105 19.79 0.03 -17.28
N VAL A 106 20.98 0.47 -16.87
CA VAL A 106 22.26 -0.10 -17.38
C VAL A 106 22.35 -1.60 -17.12
N GLN A 107 21.81 -2.08 -15.99
CA GLN A 107 21.88 -3.49 -15.60
C GLN A 107 20.69 -4.34 -16.10
N GLY A 108 19.71 -3.74 -16.76
CA GLY A 108 18.52 -4.45 -17.24
C GLY A 108 17.27 -3.57 -17.16
N THR A 109 16.19 -4.08 -16.59
CA THR A 109 14.93 -3.34 -16.46
C THR A 109 14.45 -3.37 -15.02
N ARG A 110 14.21 -2.18 -14.48
CA ARG A 110 13.61 -1.99 -13.15
C ARG A 110 12.10 -1.95 -13.27
N MET A 111 11.42 -2.75 -12.46
CA MET A 111 9.98 -2.68 -12.27
C MET A 111 9.71 -1.92 -10.96
N GLN A 112 8.93 -0.86 -11.05
CA GLN A 112 8.65 0.06 -9.94
C GLN A 112 7.18 0.52 -9.94
N VAL A 113 6.67 0.91 -8.77
CA VAL A 113 5.37 1.58 -8.65
C VAL A 113 5.57 3.08 -8.88
N GLU A 114 5.02 3.61 -9.98
CA GLU A 114 5.07 5.05 -10.34
C GLU A 114 4.14 5.88 -9.45
N GLY A 115 2.98 5.34 -9.08
CA GLY A 115 2.05 6.02 -8.18
C GLY A 115 0.92 5.11 -7.72
N PHE A 116 0.20 5.52 -6.69
CA PHE A 116 -0.92 4.78 -6.12
C PHE A 116 -1.91 5.68 -5.39
N ARG A 117 -3.14 5.20 -5.19
CA ARG A 117 -4.20 5.94 -4.49
C ARG A 117 -4.52 5.30 -3.15
N GLU A 118 -4.88 6.16 -2.19
CA GLU A 118 -5.46 5.72 -0.94
C GLU A 118 -6.96 5.47 -1.10
N HIS A 119 -7.43 4.35 -0.53
CA HIS A 119 -8.83 4.10 -0.31
C HIS A 119 -9.07 3.88 1.18
N LEU A 120 -10.01 4.63 1.75
CA LEU A 120 -10.30 4.62 3.19
C LEU A 120 -9.08 4.96 4.06
N GLY A 121 -8.23 5.88 3.59
CA GLY A 121 -7.07 6.39 4.33
C GLY A 121 -5.83 5.50 4.32
N ARG A 122 -5.78 4.50 3.43
CA ARG A 122 -4.58 3.66 3.22
C ARG A 122 -4.45 3.17 1.78
N PRO A 123 -3.23 2.90 1.29
CA PRO A 123 -3.03 2.16 0.05
C PRO A 123 -3.45 0.69 0.24
N ASN A 124 -4.23 0.12 -0.67
CA ASN A 124 -4.70 -1.27 -0.58
C ASN A 124 -4.09 -2.19 -1.66
N THR A 125 -3.09 -1.70 -2.38
CA THR A 125 -2.48 -2.40 -3.54
C THR A 125 -1.13 -3.05 -3.23
N ALA A 126 -0.56 -2.86 -2.02
CA ALA A 126 0.77 -3.36 -1.64
C ALA A 126 0.91 -4.89 -1.75
N GLU A 127 -0.10 -5.66 -1.33
CA GLU A 127 -0.08 -7.13 -1.43
C GLU A 127 -0.07 -7.59 -2.90
N ALA A 128 -0.88 -6.97 -3.74
CA ALA A 128 -0.91 -7.27 -5.17
C ALA A 128 0.39 -6.88 -5.87
N TRP A 129 1.05 -5.81 -5.41
CA TRP A 129 2.38 -5.43 -5.86
C TRP A 129 3.44 -6.48 -5.48
N ALA A 130 3.49 -6.87 -4.20
CA ALA A 130 4.42 -7.89 -3.69
C ALA A 130 4.27 -9.22 -4.43
N ASP A 131 3.02 -9.64 -4.67
CA ASP A 131 2.66 -10.83 -5.44
C ASP A 131 3.21 -10.76 -6.87
N LEU A 132 2.94 -9.66 -7.57
CA LEU A 132 3.39 -9.49 -8.95
C LEU A 132 4.92 -9.47 -9.03
N ARG A 133 5.58 -8.72 -8.14
CA ARG A 133 7.04 -8.66 -8.04
C ARG A 133 7.65 -10.05 -7.85
N THR A 134 7.11 -10.83 -6.93
CA THR A 134 7.57 -12.20 -6.64
C THR A 134 7.36 -13.14 -7.83
N ARG A 135 6.19 -13.09 -8.47
CA ARG A 135 5.89 -13.93 -9.64
C ARG A 135 6.73 -13.56 -10.85
N THR A 136 6.94 -12.27 -11.10
CA THR A 136 7.81 -11.78 -12.18
C THR A 136 9.25 -12.24 -11.95
N ALA A 137 9.78 -12.09 -10.74
CA ALA A 137 11.13 -12.59 -10.40
C ALA A 137 11.24 -14.12 -10.55
N SER A 138 10.23 -14.87 -10.14
CA SER A 138 10.20 -16.33 -10.30
C SER A 138 10.16 -16.74 -11.78
N ALA A 139 9.29 -16.11 -12.58
CA ALA A 139 9.16 -16.37 -14.01
C ALA A 139 10.44 -15.98 -14.78
N ALA A 140 11.10 -14.90 -14.38
CA ALA A 140 12.40 -14.49 -14.92
C ALA A 140 13.48 -15.54 -14.64
N ARG A 141 13.59 -16.00 -13.39
CA ARG A 141 14.55 -17.05 -13.01
C ARG A 141 14.31 -18.36 -13.75
N ALA A 142 13.06 -18.73 -14.00
CA ALA A 142 12.72 -19.90 -14.81
C ALA A 142 13.21 -19.79 -16.27
N ARG A 143 13.44 -18.56 -16.76
CA ARG A 143 14.04 -18.27 -18.07
C ARG A 143 15.56 -18.01 -18.00
N GLY A 144 16.19 -18.24 -16.85
CA GLY A 144 17.62 -17.97 -16.63
C GLY A 144 17.95 -16.48 -16.47
N ILE A 145 16.96 -15.62 -16.24
CA ILE A 145 17.15 -14.19 -16.03
C ILE A 145 17.31 -13.93 -14.53
N GLU A 146 18.39 -13.24 -14.17
CA GLU A 146 18.66 -12.87 -12.80
C GLU A 146 17.76 -11.72 -12.34
N ALA A 147 17.32 -11.75 -11.09
CA ALA A 147 16.43 -10.76 -10.51
C ALA A 147 16.88 -10.40 -9.09
N HIS A 148 17.09 -9.11 -8.86
CA HIS A 148 17.60 -8.55 -7.60
C HIS A 148 16.73 -7.40 -7.09
N PRO A 149 16.74 -7.14 -5.77
CA PRO A 149 16.19 -5.89 -5.24
C PRO A 149 16.85 -4.68 -5.90
N GLY A 150 16.04 -3.75 -6.39
CA GLY A 150 16.51 -2.46 -6.89
C GLY A 150 16.56 -1.38 -5.78
N PRO A 151 17.03 -0.17 -6.09
CA PRO A 151 16.95 0.94 -5.16
C PRO A 151 15.48 1.26 -4.84
N PRO A 152 15.14 1.54 -3.57
CA PRO A 152 13.77 1.89 -3.21
C PRO A 152 13.37 3.24 -3.83
N LEU A 153 12.11 3.36 -4.21
CA LEU A 153 11.54 4.60 -4.74
C LEU A 153 10.82 5.37 -3.63
N SER A 154 11.07 6.68 -3.55
CA SER A 154 10.35 7.55 -2.62
C SER A 154 9.03 8.02 -3.25
N HIS A 155 7.95 8.01 -2.49
CA HIS A 155 6.66 8.54 -2.90
C HIS A 155 6.26 9.74 -2.05
N ARG A 156 5.63 10.72 -2.68
CA ARG A 156 5.04 11.88 -2.01
C ARG A 156 3.52 11.81 -2.12
N ARG A 157 2.86 12.02 -0.98
CA ARG A 157 1.40 12.14 -0.89
C ARG A 157 0.93 13.50 -1.41
N GLY A 158 -0.07 13.50 -2.28
CA GLY A 158 -0.84 14.66 -2.71
C GLY A 158 -2.09 14.90 -1.85
N ASP A 159 -2.71 16.06 -2.03
CA ASP A 159 -3.88 16.50 -1.24
C ASP A 159 -5.13 15.65 -1.53
N ASP A 160 -5.19 15.01 -2.69
CA ASP A 160 -6.28 14.14 -3.15
C ASP A 160 -6.15 12.69 -2.66
N GLY A 161 -5.12 12.37 -1.86
CA GLY A 161 -4.84 11.01 -1.42
C GLY A 161 -4.14 10.15 -2.46
N SER A 162 -3.71 10.74 -3.58
CA SER A 162 -2.78 10.10 -4.50
C SER A 162 -1.35 10.18 -3.98
N TRP A 163 -0.53 9.23 -4.40
CA TRP A 163 0.90 9.17 -4.13
C TRP A 163 1.61 9.04 -5.46
N ALA A 164 2.63 9.88 -5.67
CA ALA A 164 3.44 9.85 -6.88
C ALA A 164 4.91 9.64 -6.50
N GLY A 165 5.60 8.84 -7.29
CA GLY A 165 7.04 8.64 -7.19
C GLY A 165 7.75 9.97 -7.41
N SER A 166 8.65 10.33 -6.50
CA SER A 166 9.59 11.42 -6.73
C SER A 166 10.75 10.88 -7.56
N ASP A 167 10.52 10.61 -8.84
CA ASP A 167 11.65 10.52 -9.76
C ASP A 167 12.31 11.89 -9.77
N GLY A 168 13.58 11.96 -9.35
CA GLY A 168 14.35 13.19 -9.28
C GLY A 168 14.44 13.85 -10.66
N SER A 169 13.50 14.72 -10.97
CA SER A 169 13.66 15.79 -11.96
C SER A 169 13.99 17.06 -11.19
N ALA A 170 15.28 17.23 -10.96
CA ALA A 170 15.94 18.54 -10.90
C ALA A 170 16.93 18.58 -12.06
#